data_AF-A0A950L015-F1
#
_entry.id   AF-A0A950L015-F1
#
_cell.length_a   1.000
_cell.length_b   1.000
_cell.length_c   1.000
_cell.angle_alpha   90.00
_cell.angle_beta   90.00
_cell.angle_gamma   90.00
#
_symmetry.space_group_name_H-M   'P 1'
#
loop_
_entity.id
_entity.type
_entity.pdbx_description
1 polymer ?
#
loop_
_entity_poly.entity_id
_entity_poly.type
_entity_poly.pdbx_seq_one_letter_code
_entity_poly.pdbx_strand_id
1 'polypeptide(L)' 'MNVEDLVLVPWLEARRALGDRALRFRVLAPPYPALGVGELRALRVSALSGEHDGAWELLAGYERYERV' A
#
# COMPACT_ATOMS: atom_id res chain seq x y z
N MET A 1 0.24 15.46 -9.02
CA MET A 1 0.56 14.86 -7.72
C MET A 1 1.63 13.84 -7.96
N ASN A 2 2.75 13.97 -7.26
CA ASN A 2 3.84 13.01 -7.35
C ASN A 2 3.46 11.76 -6.54
N VAL A 3 3.98 10.61 -6.94
CA VAL A 3 3.73 9.33 -6.25
C VAL A 3 4.29 9.35 -4.83
N GLU A 4 5.35 10.11 -4.61
CA GLU A 4 5.97 10.33 -3.30
C GLU A 4 5.01 11.06 -2.34
N ASP A 5 4.07 11.85 -2.85
CA ASP A 5 3.04 12.53 -2.06
C ASP A 5 2.01 11.55 -1.48
N LEU A 6 2.00 10.29 -1.95
CA LEU A 6 1.10 9.23 -1.48
C LEU A 6 1.70 8.39 -0.35
N VAL A 7 2.89 8.72 0.14
CA VAL A 7 3.50 8.00 1.26
C VAL A 7 2.85 8.47 2.58
N LEU A 8 2.52 7.52 3.45
CA LEU A 8 1.84 7.67 4.74
C LEU A 8 0.38 8.16 4.69
N VAL A 9 -0.19 8.43 3.51
CA VAL A 9 -1.62 8.70 3.40
C VAL A 9 -2.43 7.42 3.62
N PRO A 10 -3.70 7.52 4.10
CA PRO A 10 -4.60 6.38 4.17
C PRO A 10 -4.64 5.60 2.85
N TRP A 11 -4.56 4.27 2.90
CA TRP A 11 -4.44 3.45 1.69
C TRP A 11 -5.59 3.67 0.70
N LEU A 12 -6.80 3.96 1.22
CA LEU A 12 -7.98 4.21 0.40
C LEU A 12 -7.87 5.55 -0.35
N GLU A 13 -7.26 6.57 0.25
CA GLU A 13 -6.98 7.84 -0.40
C GLU A 13 -5.91 7.68 -1.48
N ALA A 14 -4.84 6.95 -1.19
CA ALA A 14 -3.84 6.59 -2.19
C ALA A 14 -4.45 5.78 -3.34
N ARG A 15 -5.37 4.85 -3.06
CA ARG A 15 -6.11 4.11 -4.10
C ARG A 15 -6.93 5.06 -4.99
N ARG A 16 -7.66 6.00 -4.39
CA ARG A 16 -8.46 6.99 -5.12
C ARG A 16 -7.60 7.87 -6.02
N ALA A 17 -6.45 8.31 -5.50
CA ALA A 17 -5.47 9.08 -6.27
C ALA A 17 -4.91 8.33 -7.48
N LEU A 18 -4.76 7.00 -7.38
CA LEU A 18 -4.32 6.16 -8.48
C LEU A 18 -5.41 5.92 -9.53
N GLY A 19 -6.68 6.21 -9.21
CA GLY A 19 -7.82 6.09 -10.13
C GLY A 19 -8.03 4.67 -10.64
N ASP A 20 -8.41 4.55 -11.91
CA ASP A 20 -8.73 3.27 -12.56
C ASP A 20 -7.51 2.47 -13.02
N ARG A 21 -6.30 2.88 -12.64
CA ARG A 21 -5.08 2.14 -12.96
C ARG A 21 -5.15 0.74 -12.36
N ALA A 22 -4.68 -0.24 -13.14
CA ALA A 22 -4.47 -1.61 -12.67
C ALA A 22 -3.55 -1.58 -11.46
N LEU A 23 -4.00 -2.17 -10.34
CA LEU A 23 -3.32 -2.05 -9.05
C LEU A 23 -3.15 -3.41 -8.40
N ARG A 24 -1.91 -3.73 -8.06
CA ARG A 24 -1.56 -4.80 -7.15
C ARG A 24 -1.47 -4.24 -5.74
N PHE A 25 -2.41 -4.63 -4.89
CA PHE A 25 -2.43 -4.23 -3.49
C PHE A 25 -1.71 -5.28 -2.63
N ARG A 26 -0.83 -4.83 -1.75
CA ARG A 26 -0.12 -5.69 -0.80
C ARG A 26 -0.10 -5.06 0.58
N VAL A 27 -0.22 -5.89 1.60
CA VAL A 27 -0.06 -5.48 3.00
C VAL A 27 1.25 -6.04 3.53
N LEU A 28 2.08 -5.18 4.12
CA LEU A 28 3.31 -5.57 4.79
C LEU A 28 2.95 -6.24 6.12
N ALA A 29 3.08 -7.56 6.19
CA ALA A 29 2.86 -8.32 7.43
C ALA A 29 4.17 -8.45 8.24
N PRO A 30 4.12 -8.42 9.58
CA PRO A 30 5.26 -8.72 10.43
C PRO A 30 5.68 -10.20 10.31
N PRO A 31 6.93 -10.56 10.67
CA PRO A 31 7.45 -11.93 10.56
C PRO A 31 6.93 -12.89 11.64
N TYR A 32 5.96 -12.48 12.44
CA TYR A 32 5.35 -13.25 13.53
C TYR A 32 3.83 -13.07 13.50
N PRO A 33 3.05 -14.01 14.08
CA PRO A 33 1.60 -13.86 14.20
C PRO A 33 1.24 -12.57 14.95
N ALA A 34 0.46 -11.70 14.30
CA ALA A 34 0.03 -10.44 14.86
C ALA A 34 -1.27 -9.96 14.22
N LEU A 35 -2.00 -9.12 14.94
CA LEU A 35 -3.16 -8.37 14.46
C LEU A 35 -2.70 -6.96 14.07
N GLY A 36 -3.11 -6.51 12.90
CA GLY A 36 -2.95 -5.12 12.50
C GLY A 36 -3.92 -4.23 13.26
N VAL A 37 -3.45 -3.10 13.80
CA VAL A 37 -4.28 -2.19 14.59
C VAL A 37 -4.10 -0.74 14.13
N GLY A 38 -5.20 0.00 14.11
CA GLY A 38 -5.25 1.37 13.62
C GLY A 38 -5.53 1.43 12.13
N GLU A 39 -5.03 2.49 11.49
CA GLU A 39 -5.24 2.70 10.07
C GLU A 39 -4.20 1.99 9.21
N LEU A 40 -4.60 1.59 8.01
CA LEU A 40 -3.69 1.07 7.00
C LEU A 40 -3.21 2.20 6.10
N ARG A 41 -1.90 2.49 6.14
CA ARG A 41 -1.27 3.60 5.41
C ARG A 41 -0.45 3.09 4.24
N ALA A 42 -0.42 3.84 3.15
CA ALA A 42 0.46 3.55 2.03
C ALA A 42 1.93 3.76 2.44
N LEU A 43 2.76 2.73 2.29
CA LEU A 43 4.19 2.75 2.60
C LEU A 43 5.03 2.98 1.35
N ARG A 44 4.59 2.42 0.23
CA ARG A 44 5.24 2.56 -1.07
C ARG A 44 4.20 2.47 -2.17
N VAL A 45 4.31 3.34 -3.15
CA VAL A 45 3.59 3.26 -4.41
C VAL A 45 4.62 3.28 -5.53
N SER A 46 4.54 2.33 -6.45
CA SER A 46 5.52 2.22 -7.55
C SER A 46 4.89 1.61 -8.78
N ALA A 47 5.30 2.07 -9.97
CA ALA A 47 4.96 1.37 -11.21
C ALA A 47 5.65 0.01 -11.22
N LEU A 48 4.91 -1.04 -11.60
CA LEU A 48 5.48 -2.35 -11.87
C LEU A 48 6.05 -2.34 -13.30
N SER A 49 7.31 -2.72 -13.43
CA SER A 49 7.97 -2.93 -14.72
C SER A 49 7.96 -4.42 -15.11
N GLY A 50 8.04 -4.72 -16.41
CA GLY A 50 8.10 -6.09 -16.93
C GLY A 50 6.75 -6.59 -17.46
N GLU A 51 6.45 -7.87 -17.26
CA GLU A 51 5.24 -8.55 -17.78
C GLU A 51 3.91 -8.06 -17.16
N HIS A 52 3.95 -7.08 -16.27
CA HIS A 52 2.77 -6.53 -15.62
C HIS A 52 2.34 -5.24 -16.34
N ASP A 53 1.65 -5.37 -17.47
CA ASP A 53 1.08 -4.34 -18.37
C ASP A 53 0.77 -2.96 -17.71
N GLY A 54 1.81 -2.15 -17.44
CA GLY A 54 1.66 -0.82 -16.84
C GLY A 54 0.95 -0.79 -15.48
N ALA A 55 0.91 -1.91 -14.75
CA ALA A 55 0.26 -1.99 -13.45
C ALA A 55 1.05 -1.24 -12.38
N TRP A 56 0.36 -0.82 -11.33
CA TRP A 56 0.97 -0.18 -10.16
C TRP A 56 0.98 -1.14 -8.98
N GLU A 57 1.96 -1.03 -8.10
CA GLU A 57 1.94 -1.65 -6.79
C GLU A 57 1.66 -0.58 -5.72
N LEU A 58 0.75 -0.89 -4.80
CA LEU A 58 0.56 -0.15 -3.57
C LEU A 58 0.82 -1.11 -2.40
N LEU A 59 1.92 -0.87 -1.71
CA LEU A 59 2.27 -1.54 -0.46
C LEU A 59 1.75 -0.69 0.69
N ALA A 60 0.94 -1.29 1.55
CA ALA A 60 0.38 -0.65 2.72
C ALA A 60 0.79 -1.38 4.00
N GLY A 61 0.72 -0.72 5.15
CA GLY A 61 0.98 -1.31 6.45
C GLY A 61 0.13 -0.66 7.54
N TYR A 62 -0.16 -1.42 8.58
CA TYR A 62 -0.89 -0.90 9.73
C TYR A 62 0.02 0.01 10.56
N GLU A 63 -0.58 0.99 11.24
CA GLU A 63 0.13 1.89 12.16
C GLU A 63 0.82 1.15 13.30
N ARG A 64 0.24 0.05 13.77
CA ARG A 64 0.86 -0.84 14.73
C ARG A 64 0.41 -2.29 14.53
N TYR A 65 1.17 -3.19 15.15
CA TYR A 65 0.85 -4.62 15.21
C TYR A 65 0.84 -5.09 16.66
N GLU A 66 -0.18 -5.82 17.05
CA GLU A 66 -0.32 -6.43 18.36
C GLU A 66 -0.14 -7.94 18.23
N ARG A 67 0.70 -8.53 19.08
CA ARG A 67 0.99 -9.97 19.03
C ARG A 67 -0.24 -10.76 19.45
N VAL A 68 -0.45 -11.89 18.80
CA VAL A 68 -1.43 -12.91 19.20
C VAL A 68 -0.80 -13.88 20.17
#